data_AF-A0A959LBJ0-F1
#
_entry.id   AF-A0A959LBJ0-F1
#
_cell.length_a   1.000
_cell.length_b   1.000
_cell.length_c   1.000
_cell.angle_alpha   90.00
_cell.angle_beta   90.00
_cell.angle_gamma   90.00
#
_symmetry.space_group_name_H-M   'P 1'
#
loop_
_entity.id
_entity.type
_entity.pdbx_description
1 polymer ?
#
loop_
_entity_poly.entity_id
_entity_poly.type
_entity_poly.pdbx_seq_one_letter_code
_entity_poly.pdbx_strand_id
1 'polypeptide(L)'
;MKTLKEIIGAEPIYHPDIDAYTPSKASLALMAPDKTNYKEKDYPNADTSGKKKVLVLSVDQGILVCENGKRFKTGDHPVEMFLVLMHLEKAGFHPVFATLTGEKVQFEDWAFPSKDDAVIAFKAKHQKQLDNPFQISEIIKKLNVDEYEAVFVPGGQGAILGLPESKEVKSAFQWFMKNDKHLIVICHGPASLISLSIDEKDDDFPLKDYSLACLPSSGDNMGVKVGYLPGKMP
;
A
#
# COMPACT_ATOMS: atom_id res chain seq x y z
N MET A 1 29.05 21.21 13.40
CA MET A 1 28.14 22.38 13.28
C MET A 1 26.89 21.86 12.61
N LYS A 2 25.69 22.12 13.16
CA LYS A 2 24.47 21.59 12.56
C LYS A 2 24.17 22.27 11.22
N THR A 3 23.69 21.51 10.22
CA THR A 3 23.32 22.09 8.92
C THR A 3 22.04 22.92 9.05
N LEU A 4 21.78 23.84 8.10
CA LEU A 4 20.52 24.61 8.08
C LEU A 4 19.30 23.68 8.02
N LYS A 5 19.39 22.55 7.30
CA LYS A 5 18.35 21.53 7.21
C LYS A 5 18.09 20.82 8.55
N GLU A 6 19.14 20.51 9.30
CA GLU A 6 19.01 19.95 10.66
C GLU A 6 18.33 20.95 11.62
N ILE A 7 18.61 22.25 11.46
CA ILE A 7 18.02 23.30 12.30
C ILE A 7 16.52 23.47 12.03
N ILE A 8 16.09 23.40 10.76
CA ILE A 8 14.68 23.52 10.38
C ILE A 8 13.92 22.17 10.39
N GLY A 9 14.57 21.07 10.78
CA GLY A 9 13.95 19.75 10.87
C GLY A 9 13.56 19.13 9.51
N ALA A 10 14.29 19.48 8.45
CA ALA A 10 14.09 19.00 7.08
C ALA A 10 15.06 17.87 6.68
N GLU A 11 15.79 17.30 7.63
CA GLU A 11 16.55 16.06 7.42
C GLU A 11 15.72 14.85 7.84
N PRO A 12 15.76 13.75 7.06
CA PRO A 12 15.24 12.45 7.47
C PRO A 12 15.80 12.02 8.83
N ILE A 13 14.97 11.38 9.64
CA ILE A 13 15.32 11.02 11.02
C ILE A 13 15.90 9.61 11.02
N TYR A 14 17.16 9.46 11.43
CA TYR A 14 17.79 8.15 11.62
C TYR A 14 17.38 7.52 12.95
N HIS A 15 17.04 6.23 12.91
CA HIS A 15 16.63 5.39 14.05
C HIS A 15 17.65 4.26 14.24
N PRO A 16 18.56 4.36 15.22
CA PRO A 16 19.64 3.39 15.42
C PRO A 16 19.18 1.98 15.79
N ASP A 17 18.00 1.84 16.38
CA ASP A 17 17.40 0.58 16.82
C ASP A 17 16.97 -0.33 15.65
N ILE A 18 16.63 0.27 14.51
CA ILE A 18 16.25 -0.45 13.28
C ILE A 18 17.21 -0.20 12.12
N ASP A 19 18.27 0.58 12.34
CA ASP A 19 19.23 1.02 11.34
C ASP A 19 18.54 1.55 10.06
N ALA A 20 17.60 2.48 10.23
CA ALA A 20 16.82 3.02 9.13
C ALA A 20 16.38 4.46 9.40
N TYR A 21 15.93 5.14 8.35
CA TYR A 21 15.45 6.51 8.38
C TYR A 21 13.92 6.53 8.24
N THR A 22 13.27 7.47 8.92
CA THR A 22 11.89 7.90 8.64
C THR A 22 11.90 9.31 8.05
N PRO A 23 10.77 9.81 7.54
CA PRO A 23 10.68 11.18 7.05
C PRO A 23 11.07 12.23 8.10
N SER A 24 11.50 13.39 7.61
CA SER A 24 11.80 14.58 8.42
C SER A 24 10.54 15.12 9.11
N LYS A 25 10.71 15.81 10.24
CA LYS A 25 9.56 16.45 10.93
C LYS A 25 8.85 17.47 10.04
N ALA A 26 9.60 18.21 9.22
CA ALA A 26 9.05 19.21 8.31
C ALA A 26 8.18 18.58 7.21
N SER A 27 8.63 17.47 6.60
CA SER A 27 7.83 16.77 5.60
C SER A 27 6.58 16.12 6.20
N LEU A 28 6.69 15.53 7.40
CA LEU A 28 5.54 14.96 8.11
C LEU A 28 4.45 16.00 8.40
N ALA A 29 4.83 17.19 8.87
CA ALA A 29 3.87 18.26 9.15
C ALA A 29 3.05 18.70 7.92
N LEU A 30 3.59 18.50 6.72
CA LEU A 30 2.92 18.82 5.46
C LEU A 30 2.13 17.63 4.88
N MET A 31 2.66 16.41 5.02
CA MET A 31 2.23 15.25 4.24
C MET A 31 1.47 14.20 5.05
N ALA A 32 1.52 14.25 6.39
CA ALA A 32 0.89 13.28 7.30
C ALA A 32 -0.04 13.99 8.31
N PRO A 33 -1.21 14.49 7.89
CA PRO A 33 -2.13 15.15 8.80
C PRO A 33 -2.74 14.16 9.81
N ASP A 34 -2.95 14.62 11.05
CA ASP A 34 -3.55 13.81 12.13
C ASP A 34 -5.03 13.42 11.89
N LYS A 35 -5.70 14.03 10.90
CA LYS A 35 -7.07 13.73 10.49
C LYS A 35 -7.15 13.61 8.98
N THR A 36 -7.95 12.67 8.51
CA THR A 36 -8.21 12.52 7.09
C THR A 36 -9.36 13.42 6.64
N ASN A 37 -9.58 13.47 5.32
CA ASN A 37 -10.77 14.08 4.75
C ASN A 37 -11.91 13.06 4.55
N TYR A 38 -11.87 11.92 5.27
CA TYR A 38 -12.90 10.89 5.19
C TYR A 38 -14.28 11.50 5.44
N LYS A 39 -15.21 11.18 4.54
CA LYS A 39 -16.62 11.51 4.67
C LYS A 39 -17.37 10.22 4.49
N GLU A 40 -18.11 9.83 5.51
CA GLU A 40 -19.04 8.71 5.39
C GLU A 40 -20.00 8.98 4.22
N LYS A 41 -20.27 7.92 3.46
CA LYS A 41 -21.20 7.94 2.33
C LYS A 41 -22.18 6.80 2.48
N ASP A 42 -23.42 7.08 2.12
CA ASP A 42 -24.43 6.04 1.95
C ASP A 42 -24.27 5.39 0.58
N TYR A 43 -24.40 4.08 0.56
CA TYR A 43 -24.37 3.26 -0.65
C TYR A 43 -25.75 2.61 -0.78
N PRO A 44 -26.70 3.23 -1.51
CA PRO A 44 -28.08 2.73 -1.58
C PRO A 44 -28.18 1.35 -2.22
N ASN A 45 -27.18 0.95 -3.02
CA ASN A 45 -27.05 -0.36 -3.65
C ASN A 45 -25.94 -1.20 -3.00
N ALA A 46 -25.67 -1.02 -1.71
CA ALA A 46 -24.71 -1.83 -0.98
C ALA A 46 -25.07 -3.32 -1.07
N ASP A 47 -24.06 -4.19 -1.20
CA ASP A 47 -24.28 -5.62 -1.09
C ASP A 47 -24.63 -5.98 0.36
N THR A 48 -25.79 -6.59 0.55
CA THR A 48 -26.26 -7.05 1.88
C THR A 48 -26.13 -8.54 2.07
N SER A 49 -25.46 -9.25 1.15
CA SER A 49 -25.32 -10.71 1.21
C SER A 49 -24.34 -11.15 2.30
N GLY A 50 -23.40 -10.26 2.65
CA GLY A 50 -22.31 -10.54 3.59
C GLY A 50 -21.25 -11.50 3.04
N LYS A 51 -21.28 -11.80 1.73
CA LYS A 51 -20.39 -12.78 1.09
C LYS A 51 -19.27 -12.14 0.27
N LYS A 52 -19.44 -10.89 -0.16
CA LYS A 52 -18.53 -10.24 -1.10
C LYS A 52 -17.26 -9.78 -0.41
N LYS A 53 -16.13 -10.00 -1.07
CA LYS A 53 -14.77 -9.84 -0.55
C LYS A 53 -13.90 -9.02 -1.49
N VAL A 54 -12.94 -8.34 -0.90
CA VAL A 54 -11.83 -7.67 -1.60
C VAL A 54 -10.54 -8.26 -1.05
N LEU A 55 -9.72 -8.84 -1.93
CA LEU A 55 -8.37 -9.25 -1.56
C LEU A 55 -7.50 -8.00 -1.40
N VAL A 56 -6.97 -7.76 -0.20
CA VAL A 56 -6.03 -6.67 0.05
C VAL A 56 -4.64 -7.27 0.02
N LEU A 57 -3.89 -6.95 -1.02
CA LEU A 57 -2.50 -7.37 -1.15
C LEU A 57 -1.60 -6.31 -0.53
N SER A 58 -1.14 -6.60 0.68
CA SER A 58 -0.32 -5.75 1.54
C SER A 58 1.13 -6.20 1.55
N VAL A 59 1.99 -5.37 2.16
CA VAL A 59 3.42 -5.66 2.28
C VAL A 59 3.80 -6.11 3.69
N ASP A 60 4.69 -7.09 3.78
CA ASP A 60 5.28 -7.62 5.01
C ASP A 60 6.77 -7.24 5.17
N GLN A 61 7.35 -6.59 4.16
CA GLN A 61 8.67 -5.96 4.21
C GLN A 61 8.53 -4.46 4.50
N GLY A 62 9.36 -3.94 5.41
CA GLY A 62 9.26 -2.56 5.89
C GLY A 62 10.52 -1.72 5.68
N ILE A 63 11.54 -2.23 4.99
CA ILE A 63 12.82 -1.53 4.80
C ILE A 63 13.15 -1.47 3.32
N LEU A 64 13.14 -0.26 2.76
CA LEU A 64 13.56 0.02 1.40
C LEU A 64 15.01 0.51 1.40
N VAL A 65 15.87 -0.08 0.59
CA VAL A 65 17.26 0.38 0.42
C VAL A 65 17.32 1.36 -0.74
N CYS A 66 17.66 2.62 -0.46
CA CYS A 66 17.83 3.67 -1.47
C CYS A 66 19.13 3.48 -2.27
N GLU A 67 19.24 4.13 -3.43
CA GLU A 67 20.43 4.06 -4.29
C GLU A 67 21.74 4.45 -3.58
N ASN A 68 21.66 5.31 -2.57
CA ASN A 68 22.82 5.74 -1.77
C ASN A 68 23.15 4.80 -0.59
N GLY A 69 22.50 3.62 -0.52
CA GLY A 69 22.66 2.64 0.54
C GLY A 69 21.92 2.95 1.85
N LYS A 70 21.28 4.13 1.98
CA LYS A 70 20.47 4.43 3.16
C LYS A 70 19.18 3.60 3.16
N ARG A 71 18.76 3.19 4.34
CA ARG A 71 17.60 2.32 4.57
C ARG A 71 16.41 3.18 5.00
N PHE A 72 15.28 3.09 4.31
CA PHE A 72 14.06 3.83 4.60
C PHE A 72 13.02 2.90 5.24
N LYS A 73 12.52 3.26 6.43
CA LYS A 73 11.43 2.55 7.10
C LYS A 73 10.10 2.99 6.49
N THR A 74 9.46 2.07 5.77
CA THR A 74 8.20 2.25 5.05
C THR A 74 7.29 1.04 5.25
N GLY A 75 6.24 0.94 4.44
CA GLY A 75 5.21 -0.08 4.42
C GLY A 75 4.05 0.39 3.55
N ASP A 76 2.86 -0.16 3.80
CA ASP A 76 1.63 0.38 3.22
C ASP A 76 1.32 1.76 3.82
N HIS A 77 0.84 2.69 2.99
CA HIS A 77 0.36 3.99 3.48
C HIS A 77 -1.03 3.82 4.13
N PRO A 78 -1.19 4.03 5.45
CA PRO A 78 -2.40 3.67 6.18
C PRO A 78 -3.66 4.41 5.69
N VAL A 79 -3.55 5.68 5.30
CA VAL A 79 -4.69 6.44 4.77
C VAL A 79 -5.13 5.91 3.41
N GLU A 80 -4.18 5.52 2.55
CA GLU A 80 -4.51 5.01 1.21
C GLU A 80 -5.19 3.65 1.30
N MET A 81 -4.77 2.82 2.25
CA MET A 81 -5.43 1.56 2.55
C MET A 81 -6.81 1.78 3.17
N PHE A 82 -6.89 2.45 4.33
CA PHE A 82 -8.10 2.39 5.14
C PHE A 82 -9.25 3.19 4.55
N LEU A 83 -9.03 4.35 3.93
CA LEU A 83 -10.16 5.12 3.38
C LEU A 83 -10.86 4.36 2.26
N VAL A 84 -10.09 3.70 1.39
CA VAL A 84 -10.64 2.85 0.33
C VAL A 84 -11.43 1.69 0.95
N LEU A 85 -10.84 0.99 1.92
CA LEU A 85 -11.48 -0.16 2.55
C LEU A 85 -12.70 0.21 3.40
N MET A 86 -12.71 1.36 4.06
CA MET A 86 -13.88 1.86 4.79
C MET A 86 -15.05 2.10 3.86
N HIS A 87 -14.81 2.65 2.67
CA HIS A 87 -15.83 2.83 1.64
C HIS A 87 -16.32 1.50 1.06
N LEU A 88 -15.40 0.58 0.75
CA LEU A 88 -15.73 -0.75 0.22
C LEU A 88 -16.52 -1.58 1.25
N GLU A 89 -16.12 -1.56 2.52
CA GLU A 89 -16.81 -2.32 3.56
C GLU A 89 -18.19 -1.75 3.87
N LYS A 90 -18.36 -0.41 3.85
CA LYS A 90 -19.68 0.22 3.95
C LYS A 90 -20.59 -0.15 2.78
N ALA A 91 -20.01 -0.40 1.60
CA ALA A 91 -20.73 -0.87 0.42
C ALA A 91 -20.97 -2.39 0.39
N GLY A 92 -20.56 -3.14 1.43
CA GLY A 92 -20.81 -4.58 1.56
C GLY A 92 -19.65 -5.50 1.14
N PHE A 93 -18.48 -4.94 0.84
CA PHE A 93 -17.30 -5.71 0.40
C PHE A 93 -16.28 -5.83 1.53
N HIS A 94 -16.08 -7.04 2.05
CA HIS A 94 -15.23 -7.26 3.22
C HIS A 94 -13.76 -7.48 2.85
N PRO A 95 -12.81 -6.81 3.52
CA PRO A 95 -11.39 -6.98 3.23
C PRO A 95 -10.86 -8.34 3.73
N VAL A 96 -10.04 -8.97 2.90
CA VAL A 96 -9.23 -10.14 3.25
C VAL A 96 -7.77 -9.76 3.03
N PHE A 97 -7.00 -9.63 4.11
CA PHE A 97 -5.61 -9.18 4.03
C PHE A 97 -4.67 -10.34 3.72
N ALA A 98 -3.78 -10.14 2.76
CA ALA A 98 -2.74 -11.09 2.41
C ALA A 98 -1.40 -10.38 2.15
N THR A 99 -0.30 -11.06 2.49
CA THR A 99 1.07 -10.64 2.19
C THR A 99 1.81 -11.77 1.48
N LEU A 100 3.04 -11.52 1.00
CA LEU A 100 3.81 -12.55 0.28
C LEU A 100 4.14 -13.76 1.17
N THR A 101 4.42 -13.50 2.44
CA THR A 101 4.87 -14.51 3.41
C THR A 101 3.80 -14.88 4.44
N GLY A 102 2.75 -14.07 4.60
CA GLY A 102 1.77 -14.19 5.68
C GLY A 102 2.23 -13.52 6.98
N GLU A 103 3.42 -12.92 7.01
CA GLU A 103 3.88 -12.09 8.12
C GLU A 103 3.08 -10.79 8.21
N LYS A 104 3.10 -10.19 9.40
CA LYS A 104 2.38 -8.96 9.75
C LYS A 104 2.57 -7.84 8.72
N VAL A 105 1.46 -7.19 8.37
CA VAL A 105 1.45 -6.01 7.50
C VAL A 105 2.34 -4.91 8.08
N GLN A 106 3.27 -4.43 7.27
CA GLN A 106 4.12 -3.30 7.59
C GLN A 106 3.44 -2.01 7.14
N PHE A 107 3.43 -1.01 8.01
CA PHE A 107 2.85 0.30 7.74
C PHE A 107 3.91 1.39 7.80
N GLU A 108 3.59 2.49 7.15
CA GLU A 108 4.19 3.79 7.42
C GLU A 108 3.63 4.35 8.72
N ASP A 109 4.17 3.89 9.86
CA ASP A 109 3.59 4.17 11.18
C ASP A 109 3.47 5.67 11.49
N TRP A 110 4.37 6.47 10.94
CA TRP A 110 4.37 7.93 11.05
C TRP A 110 3.20 8.61 10.31
N ALA A 111 2.51 7.90 9.41
CA ALA A 111 1.41 8.39 8.58
C ALA A 111 0.02 8.07 9.16
N PHE A 112 -0.06 7.37 10.30
CA PHE A 112 -1.36 7.08 10.90
C PHE A 112 -2.05 8.38 11.37
N PRO A 113 -3.29 8.63 10.94
CA PRO A 113 -4.03 9.82 11.35
C PRO A 113 -4.52 9.66 12.80
N SER A 114 -3.67 10.06 13.74
CA SER A 114 -3.79 9.76 15.18
C SER A 114 -5.03 10.35 15.87
N LYS A 115 -5.76 11.26 15.22
CA LYS A 115 -6.97 11.92 15.73
C LYS A 115 -8.21 11.60 14.88
N ASP A 116 -8.13 10.61 13.99
CA ASP A 116 -9.24 10.20 13.13
C ASP A 116 -9.94 8.96 13.71
N ASP A 117 -11.02 9.20 14.46
CA ASP A 117 -11.75 8.14 15.17
C ASP A 117 -12.26 7.03 14.23
N ALA A 118 -12.64 7.37 13.00
CA ALA A 118 -13.16 6.41 12.04
C ALA A 118 -12.04 5.47 11.55
N VAL A 119 -10.87 6.03 11.23
CA VAL A 119 -9.68 5.23 10.84
C VAL A 119 -9.18 4.39 12.02
N ILE A 120 -9.13 4.96 13.22
CA ILE A 120 -8.72 4.25 14.44
C ILE A 120 -9.64 3.05 14.71
N ALA A 121 -10.96 3.25 14.64
CA ALA A 121 -11.94 2.19 14.82
C ALA A 121 -11.84 1.12 13.73
N PHE A 122 -11.65 1.53 12.47
CA PHE A 122 -11.47 0.59 11.36
C PHE A 122 -10.23 -0.28 11.52
N LYS A 123 -9.07 0.33 11.86
CA LYS A 123 -7.84 -0.40 12.16
C LYS A 123 -8.06 -1.39 13.30
N ALA A 124 -8.65 -0.95 14.41
CA ALA A 124 -8.90 -1.80 15.58
C ALA A 124 -9.79 -3.01 15.23
N LYS A 125 -10.83 -2.81 14.41
CA LYS A 125 -11.72 -3.87 13.92
C LYS A 125 -10.97 -4.94 13.13
N HIS A 126 -9.98 -4.55 12.31
CA HIS A 126 -9.25 -5.44 11.42
C HIS A 126 -7.87 -5.87 11.95
N GLN A 127 -7.50 -5.42 13.16
CA GLN A 127 -6.16 -5.60 13.75
C GLN A 127 -5.68 -7.05 13.73
N LYS A 128 -6.58 -8.01 14.01
CA LYS A 128 -6.23 -9.44 13.99
C LYS A 128 -5.73 -9.92 12.63
N GLN A 129 -6.38 -9.49 11.54
CA GLN A 129 -5.96 -9.84 10.18
C GLN A 129 -4.73 -9.04 9.74
N LEU A 130 -4.55 -7.80 10.21
CA LEU A 130 -3.34 -7.03 9.92
C LEU A 130 -2.10 -7.63 10.60
N ASP A 131 -2.25 -8.15 11.81
CA ASP A 131 -1.16 -8.82 12.54
C ASP A 131 -0.90 -10.24 12.03
N ASN A 132 -1.90 -10.90 11.45
CA ASN A 132 -1.80 -12.27 10.93
C ASN A 132 -2.53 -12.37 9.59
N PRO A 133 -2.00 -11.73 8.52
CA PRO A 133 -2.60 -11.81 7.20
C PRO A 133 -2.43 -13.21 6.62
N PHE A 134 -3.19 -13.52 5.59
CA PHE A 134 -2.96 -14.76 4.86
C PHE A 134 -1.68 -14.66 4.02
N GLN A 135 -1.04 -15.80 3.75
CA GLN A 135 -0.05 -15.87 2.69
C GLN A 135 -0.75 -15.90 1.32
N ILE A 136 -0.31 -15.07 0.38
CA ILE A 136 -0.94 -14.96 -0.95
C ILE A 136 -0.99 -16.30 -1.69
N SER A 137 0.06 -17.12 -1.60
CA SER A 137 0.16 -18.44 -2.22
C SER A 137 -0.94 -19.41 -1.75
N GLU A 138 -1.46 -19.21 -0.54
CA GLU A 138 -2.57 -19.97 0.02
C GLU A 138 -3.94 -19.39 -0.32
N ILE A 139 -4.04 -18.07 -0.50
CA ILE A 139 -5.27 -17.40 -0.91
C ILE A 139 -5.61 -17.66 -2.37
N ILE A 140 -4.63 -17.60 -3.28
CA ILE A 140 -4.88 -17.80 -4.72
C ILE A 140 -5.53 -19.14 -5.03
N LYS A 141 -5.24 -20.18 -4.22
CA LYS A 141 -5.84 -21.53 -4.33
C LYS A 141 -7.31 -21.57 -3.91
N LYS A 142 -7.79 -20.55 -3.19
CA LYS A 142 -9.11 -20.46 -2.56
C LYS A 142 -9.98 -19.34 -3.14
N LEU A 143 -9.49 -18.63 -4.17
CA LEU A 143 -10.26 -17.58 -4.83
C LEU A 143 -11.54 -18.18 -5.45
N ASN A 144 -12.66 -17.48 -5.22
CA ASN A 144 -13.97 -17.87 -5.68
C ASN A 144 -14.63 -16.69 -6.39
N VAL A 145 -15.10 -16.91 -7.62
CA VAL A 145 -15.72 -15.90 -8.48
C VAL A 145 -17.01 -15.31 -7.89
N ASP A 146 -17.70 -16.07 -7.04
CA ASP A 146 -18.92 -15.64 -6.38
C ASP A 146 -18.66 -14.77 -5.14
N GLU A 147 -17.44 -14.82 -4.60
CA GLU A 147 -17.06 -14.12 -3.37
C GLU A 147 -16.15 -12.92 -3.62
N TYR A 148 -15.10 -13.06 -4.44
CA TYR A 148 -14.11 -12.00 -4.64
C TYR A 148 -14.47 -11.10 -5.82
N GLU A 149 -14.57 -9.80 -5.56
CA GLU A 149 -14.94 -8.80 -6.57
C GLU A 149 -13.78 -7.92 -7.00
N ALA A 150 -12.76 -7.78 -6.16
CA ALA A 150 -11.57 -7.01 -6.47
C ALA A 150 -10.33 -7.52 -5.75
N VAL A 151 -9.17 -7.22 -6.34
CA VAL A 151 -7.90 -7.14 -5.64
C VAL A 151 -7.53 -5.67 -5.49
N PHE A 152 -7.14 -5.29 -4.28
CA PHE A 152 -6.72 -3.96 -3.92
C PHE A 152 -5.26 -3.98 -3.44
N VAL A 153 -4.41 -3.18 -4.08
CA VAL A 153 -3.03 -2.94 -3.63
C VAL A 153 -2.93 -1.48 -3.17
N PRO A 154 -2.83 -1.20 -1.86
CA PRO A 154 -2.56 0.14 -1.37
C PRO A 154 -1.16 0.61 -1.81
N GLY A 155 -0.92 1.91 -1.72
CA GLY A 155 0.40 2.47 -1.95
C GLY A 155 1.23 2.58 -0.67
N GLY A 156 2.06 3.62 -0.61
CA GLY A 156 3.24 3.65 0.25
C GLY A 156 4.44 3.00 -0.44
N GLN A 157 5.65 3.46 -0.14
CA GLN A 157 6.85 2.97 -0.82
C GLN A 157 7.12 1.49 -0.54
N GLY A 158 6.52 0.90 0.50
CA GLY A 158 6.59 -0.53 0.76
C GLY A 158 6.09 -1.38 -0.42
N ALA A 159 5.14 -0.89 -1.23
CA ALA A 159 4.55 -1.62 -2.35
C ALA A 159 5.57 -2.05 -3.43
N ILE A 160 6.76 -1.45 -3.48
CA ILE A 160 7.82 -1.87 -4.40
C ILE A 160 8.66 -3.03 -3.86
N LEU A 161 8.44 -3.45 -2.61
CA LEU A 161 9.22 -4.49 -1.94
C LEU A 161 8.62 -5.87 -2.22
N GLY A 162 9.09 -6.53 -3.27
CA GLY A 162 8.78 -7.92 -3.59
C GLY A 162 7.48 -8.16 -4.36
N LEU A 163 6.49 -7.26 -4.25
CA LEU A 163 5.25 -7.39 -5.02
C LEU A 163 5.51 -7.37 -6.55
N PRO A 164 6.35 -6.46 -7.10
CA PRO A 164 6.65 -6.42 -8.53
C PRO A 164 7.29 -7.70 -9.06
N GLU A 165 8.02 -8.44 -8.25
CA GLU A 165 8.78 -9.64 -8.64
C GLU A 165 8.05 -10.97 -8.36
N SER A 166 6.86 -10.94 -7.77
CA SER A 166 6.15 -12.15 -7.33
C SER A 166 5.29 -12.78 -8.42
N LYS A 167 5.54 -14.08 -8.68
CA LYS A 167 4.68 -14.90 -9.56
C LYS A 167 3.31 -15.19 -8.95
N GLU A 168 3.20 -15.19 -7.63
CA GLU A 168 1.92 -15.31 -6.92
C GLU A 168 1.07 -14.07 -7.13
N VAL A 169 1.67 -12.87 -7.08
CA VAL A 169 1.00 -11.60 -7.39
C VAL A 169 0.54 -11.58 -8.84
N LYS A 170 1.40 -11.98 -9.79
CA LYS A 170 1.02 -12.21 -11.19
C LYS A 170 -0.20 -13.12 -11.30
N SER A 171 -0.16 -14.27 -10.62
CA SER A 171 -1.23 -15.28 -10.66
C SER A 171 -2.55 -14.74 -10.09
N ALA A 172 -2.49 -13.94 -9.02
CA ALA A 172 -3.65 -13.27 -8.47
C ALA A 172 -4.24 -12.31 -9.52
N PHE A 173 -3.45 -11.39 -10.07
CA PHE A 173 -3.95 -10.45 -11.08
C PHE A 173 -4.54 -11.13 -12.31
N GLN A 174 -3.87 -12.15 -12.84
CA GLN A 174 -4.40 -12.94 -13.95
C GLN A 174 -5.73 -13.61 -13.61
N TRP A 175 -5.91 -14.10 -12.39
CA TRP A 175 -7.19 -14.65 -11.94
C TRP A 175 -8.28 -13.58 -11.91
N PHE A 176 -8.02 -12.40 -11.32
CA PHE A 176 -9.00 -11.32 -11.27
C PHE A 176 -9.37 -10.83 -12.68
N MET A 177 -8.38 -10.63 -13.56
CA MET A 177 -8.60 -10.22 -14.95
C MET A 177 -9.40 -11.26 -15.74
N LYS A 178 -9.05 -12.55 -15.63
CA LYS A 178 -9.73 -13.64 -16.36
C LYS A 178 -11.19 -13.79 -15.96
N ASN A 179 -11.53 -13.44 -14.72
CA ASN A 179 -12.88 -13.57 -14.18
C ASN A 179 -13.66 -12.24 -14.18
N ASP A 180 -13.22 -11.26 -14.97
CA ASP A 180 -13.87 -9.95 -15.10
C ASP A 180 -14.05 -9.22 -13.76
N LYS A 181 -12.99 -9.27 -12.93
CA LYS A 181 -12.95 -8.64 -11.60
C LYS A 181 -12.03 -7.42 -11.59
N HIS A 182 -12.20 -6.58 -10.57
CA HIS A 182 -11.52 -5.29 -10.51
C HIS A 182 -10.09 -5.39 -9.96
N LEU A 183 -9.19 -4.63 -10.56
CA LEU A 183 -7.86 -4.33 -10.03
C LEU A 183 -7.88 -2.88 -9.54
N ILE A 184 -7.68 -2.68 -8.24
CA ILE A 184 -7.66 -1.37 -7.59
C ILE A 184 -6.23 -1.14 -7.09
N VAL A 185 -5.57 -0.06 -7.54
CA VAL A 185 -4.21 0.29 -7.14
C VAL A 185 -4.08 1.80 -6.96
N ILE A 186 -3.19 2.25 -6.08
CA ILE A 186 -2.98 3.68 -5.80
C ILE A 186 -1.52 4.01 -5.45
N CYS A 187 -1.08 5.23 -5.78
CA CYS A 187 0.27 5.76 -5.47
C CYS A 187 1.41 4.90 -6.04
N HIS A 188 2.13 4.15 -5.19
CA HIS A 188 3.14 3.15 -5.59
C HIS A 188 2.59 1.72 -5.72
N GLY A 189 1.36 1.45 -5.27
CA GLY A 189 0.65 0.19 -5.48
C GLY A 189 0.67 -0.30 -6.93
N PRO A 190 0.59 0.58 -7.96
CA PRO A 190 0.82 0.20 -9.35
C PRO A 190 2.12 -0.54 -9.67
N ALA A 191 3.18 -0.40 -8.87
CA ALA A 191 4.41 -1.15 -9.06
C ALA A 191 4.17 -2.66 -9.02
N SER A 192 3.18 -3.11 -8.24
CA SER A 192 2.77 -4.53 -8.22
C SER A 192 2.32 -5.05 -9.60
N LEU A 193 1.77 -4.19 -10.47
CA LEU A 193 1.33 -4.58 -11.82
C LEU A 193 2.50 -5.01 -12.73
N ILE A 194 3.74 -4.62 -12.39
CA ILE A 194 4.95 -5.07 -13.08
C ILE A 194 5.08 -6.60 -13.00
N SER A 195 4.52 -7.25 -11.96
CA SER A 195 4.50 -8.72 -11.87
C SER A 195 3.86 -9.39 -13.09
N LEU A 196 2.93 -8.72 -13.79
CA LEU A 196 2.31 -9.24 -15.00
C LEU A 196 3.29 -9.36 -16.18
N SER A 197 4.47 -8.72 -16.14
CA SER A 197 5.50 -8.86 -17.17
C SER A 197 6.46 -10.03 -16.93
N ILE A 198 6.40 -10.69 -15.76
CA ILE A 198 7.30 -11.81 -15.44
C ILE A 198 7.11 -12.92 -16.47
N ASP A 199 8.19 -13.37 -17.12
CA ASP A 199 8.17 -14.39 -18.17
C ASP A 199 7.29 -14.05 -19.40
N GLU A 200 6.92 -12.78 -19.59
CA GLU A 200 6.19 -12.30 -20.77
C GLU A 200 7.11 -11.47 -21.69
N LYS A 201 6.72 -11.31 -22.96
CA LYS A 201 7.34 -10.31 -23.83
C LYS A 201 6.67 -8.96 -23.60
N ASP A 202 7.40 -7.87 -23.81
CA ASP A 202 6.87 -6.51 -23.64
C ASP A 202 5.58 -6.27 -24.44
N ASP A 203 5.48 -6.82 -25.65
CA ASP A 203 4.29 -6.69 -26.50
C ASP A 203 3.06 -7.45 -26.00
N ASP A 204 3.26 -8.43 -25.12
CA ASP A 204 2.24 -9.31 -24.56
C ASP A 204 1.78 -8.85 -23.16
N PHE A 205 2.22 -7.66 -22.70
CA PHE A 205 1.82 -7.14 -21.39
C PHE A 205 0.28 -7.03 -21.27
N PRO A 206 -0.37 -7.73 -20.32
CA PRO A 206 -1.84 -7.84 -20.28
C PRO A 206 -2.61 -6.53 -20.10
N LEU A 207 -1.94 -5.49 -19.59
CA LEU A 207 -2.52 -4.16 -19.39
C LEU A 207 -1.98 -3.13 -20.40
N LYS A 208 -1.45 -3.60 -21.54
CA LYS A 208 -1.09 -2.72 -22.66
C LYS A 208 -2.30 -1.85 -23.03
N ASP A 209 -2.03 -0.57 -23.26
CA ASP A 209 -3.03 0.47 -23.59
C ASP A 209 -4.02 0.87 -22.48
N TYR A 210 -3.92 0.29 -21.27
CA TYR A 210 -4.67 0.81 -20.13
C TYR A 210 -4.11 2.16 -19.66
N SER A 211 -5.01 3.04 -19.24
CA SER A 211 -4.66 4.31 -18.59
C SER A 211 -4.67 4.15 -17.08
N LEU A 212 -3.64 4.70 -16.42
CA LEU A 212 -3.45 4.58 -14.99
C LEU A 212 -3.00 5.93 -14.40
N ALA A 213 -3.48 6.25 -13.20
CA ALA A 213 -2.86 7.26 -12.35
C ALA A 213 -1.88 6.59 -11.39
N CYS A 214 -0.64 7.07 -11.35
CA CYS A 214 0.40 6.61 -10.43
C CYS A 214 1.16 7.81 -9.84
N LEU A 215 1.90 7.59 -8.75
CA LEU A 215 2.77 8.65 -8.23
C LEU A 215 3.83 8.98 -9.31
N PRO A 216 3.97 10.25 -9.72
CA PRO A 216 4.97 10.61 -10.72
C PRO A 216 6.38 10.51 -10.12
N SER A 217 7.37 10.10 -10.91
CA SER A 217 8.77 10.03 -10.46
C SER A 217 9.31 11.39 -9.98
N SER A 218 8.74 12.50 -10.43
CA SER A 218 9.05 13.84 -9.92
C SER A 218 8.62 14.03 -8.45
N GLY A 219 7.56 13.34 -8.02
CA GLY A 219 7.08 13.29 -6.64
C GLY A 219 8.12 12.66 -5.70
N ASP A 220 8.64 11.47 -6.04
CA ASP A 220 9.69 10.81 -5.26
C ASP A 220 10.97 11.65 -5.19
N ASN A 221 11.39 12.24 -6.32
CA ASN A 221 12.54 13.15 -6.36
C ASN A 221 12.34 14.40 -5.48
N MET A 222 11.10 14.91 -5.39
CA MET A 222 10.78 15.99 -4.45
C MET A 222 10.86 15.50 -3.00
N GLY A 223 10.39 14.28 -2.73
CA GLY A 223 10.49 13.61 -1.43
C GLY A 223 11.93 13.60 -0.88
N VAL A 224 12.92 13.33 -1.73
CA VAL A 224 14.34 13.42 -1.33
C VAL A 224 14.73 14.85 -0.96
N LYS A 225 14.33 15.84 -1.76
CA LYS A 225 14.70 17.25 -1.56
C LYS A 225 14.18 17.82 -0.24
N VAL A 226 12.95 17.45 0.13
CA VAL A 226 12.26 17.93 1.34
C VAL A 226 12.51 17.06 2.57
N GLY A 227 13.39 16.05 2.46
CA GLY A 227 13.75 15.18 3.58
C GLY A 227 12.67 14.18 3.96
N TYR A 228 11.74 13.87 3.07
CA TYR A 228 10.80 12.77 3.25
C TYR A 228 11.48 11.41 3.00
N LEU A 229 12.29 11.31 1.94
CA LEU A 229 13.13 10.14 1.67
C LEU A 229 14.60 10.40 2.05
N PRO A 230 15.32 9.39 2.59
CA PRO A 230 16.76 9.50 2.87
C PRO A 230 17.66 9.44 1.63
N GLY A 231 17.12 8.99 0.50
CA GLY A 231 17.80 8.87 -0.77
C GLY A 231 16.81 8.58 -1.89
N LYS A 232 17.30 8.55 -3.14
CA LYS A 232 16.49 8.17 -4.29
C LYS A 232 16.09 6.69 -4.19
N MET A 233 14.83 6.40 -4.54
CA MET A 233 14.33 5.03 -4.65
C MET A 233 15.09 4.27 -5.75
N PRO A 234 15.27 2.95 -5.61
CA PRO A 234 16.01 2.13 -6.58
C PRO A 234 15.30 2.02 -7.94
#